data_AF-A0A9X4AQ49-F1
#
_entry.id   AF-A0A9X4AQ49-F1
#
_cell.length_a   1.000
_cell.length_b   1.000
_cell.length_c   1.000
_cell.angle_alpha   90.00
_cell.angle_beta   90.00
_cell.angle_gamma   90.00
#
_symmetry.space_group_name_H-M   'P 1'
#
loop_
_entity.id
_entity.type
_entity.pdbx_description
1 polymer ?
#
loop_
_entity_poly.entity_id
_entity_poly.type
_entity_poly.pdbx_seq_one_letter_code
_entity_poly.pdbx_strand_id
1 'polypeptide(L)'
;MIIEYVDQLLCVPLTIMYKVKKKAIEQMIIDTGAAHSIISSDVADEIRITFEDGDEIVRSFGIGAEEFSFRKQIQQIEIGTYRIENFTIDFGVLPEKINGLIGLDTVNYSHHLPPLRVA
;
A
#
# COMPACT_ATOMS: atom_id res chain seq x y z
N MET A 1 -11.29 4.86 -13.06
CA MET A 1 -9.95 5.19 -12.56
C MET A 1 -9.11 5.68 -13.72
N ILE A 2 -8.34 6.75 -13.54
CA ILE A 2 -7.36 7.21 -14.52
C ILE A 2 -6.00 6.77 -14.01
N ILE A 3 -5.20 6.14 -14.88
CA ILE A 3 -3.79 5.85 -14.61
C ILE A 3 -2.99 6.95 -15.30
N GLU A 4 -2.17 7.64 -14.53
CA GLU A 4 -1.29 8.69 -15.04
C GLU A 4 0.07 8.09 -15.38
N TYR A 5 0.64 8.51 -16.50
CA TYR A 5 2.00 8.14 -16.88
C TYR A 5 2.92 9.33 -16.64
N VAL A 6 3.74 9.26 -15.60
CA VAL A 6 4.61 10.35 -15.12
C VAL A 6 6.03 9.80 -14.98
N ASP A 7 7.01 10.44 -15.61
CA ASP A 7 8.42 10.05 -15.52
C ASP A 7 8.69 8.55 -15.75
N GLN A 8 8.00 7.96 -16.73
CA GLN A 8 8.04 6.54 -17.09
C GLN A 8 7.38 5.56 -16.12
N LEU A 9 6.62 6.07 -15.14
CA LEU A 9 5.93 5.29 -14.13
C LEU A 9 4.42 5.40 -14.30
N LEU A 10 3.71 4.32 -13.99
CA LEU A 10 2.25 4.29 -13.94
C LEU A 10 1.79 4.61 -12.53
N CYS A 11 1.12 5.75 -12.37
CA CYS A 11 0.71 6.28 -11.09
C CYS A 11 -0.83 6.30 -10.98
N VAL A 12 -1.33 5.99 -9.79
CA VAL A 12 -2.74 6.15 -9.43
C VAL A 12 -2.87 6.75 -8.04
N PRO A 13 -3.97 7.44 -7.71
CA PRO A 13 -4.27 7.77 -6.33
C PRO A 13 -4.72 6.52 -5.55
N LEU A 14 -4.30 6.42 -4.31
CA LEU A 14 -4.83 5.46 -3.33
C LEU A 14 -5.41 6.23 -2.15
N THR A 15 -6.63 5.92 -1.75
CA THR A 15 -7.20 6.44 -0.52
C THR A 15 -7.10 5.42 0.60
N ILE A 16 -6.48 5.82 1.71
CA ILE A 16 -6.36 5.02 2.92
C ILE A 16 -7.35 5.50 3.97
N MET A 17 -7.93 4.56 4.73
CA MET A 17 -8.69 4.84 5.94
C MET A 17 -8.01 4.17 7.13
N TYR A 18 -7.62 4.99 8.10
CA TYR A 18 -7.05 4.53 9.36
C TYR A 18 -7.73 5.19 10.57
N LYS A 19 -8.29 4.39 11.47
CA LYS A 19 -9.12 4.85 12.60
C LYS A 19 -10.25 5.76 12.06
N VAL A 20 -10.30 7.03 12.49
CA VAL A 20 -11.29 8.02 12.03
C VAL A 20 -10.78 8.92 10.89
N LYS A 21 -9.58 8.64 10.35
CA LYS A 21 -8.94 9.46 9.33
C LYS A 21 -9.02 8.80 7.96
N LYS A 22 -9.28 9.62 6.94
CA LYS A 22 -9.22 9.26 5.53
C LYS A 22 -8.24 10.19 4.83
N LYS A 23 -7.35 9.65 4.00
CA LYS A 23 -6.39 10.45 3.22
C LYS A 23 -6.25 9.88 1.81
N ALA A 24 -6.33 10.76 0.81
CA ALA A 24 -5.89 10.45 -0.54
C ALA A 24 -4.37 10.61 -0.63
N ILE A 25 -3.72 9.61 -1.19
CA ILE A 25 -2.28 9.52 -1.41
C ILE A 25 -2.08 9.50 -2.92
N GLU A 26 -1.55 10.60 -3.44
CA GLU A 26 -1.19 10.73 -4.85
C GLU A 26 0.17 10.06 -5.12
N GLN A 27 0.52 9.84 -6.39
CA GLN A 27 1.83 9.30 -6.78
C GLN A 27 2.13 7.89 -6.18
N MET A 28 1.12 7.02 -6.22
CA MET A 28 1.31 5.59 -5.95
C MET A 28 1.64 4.87 -7.25
N ILE A 29 2.83 4.26 -7.33
CA ILE A 29 3.30 3.54 -8.51
C ILE A 29 2.70 2.14 -8.55
N ILE A 30 2.18 1.71 -9.69
CA ILE A 30 1.83 0.31 -9.91
C ILE A 30 3.12 -0.48 -10.17
N ASP A 31 3.51 -1.36 -9.25
CA ASP A 31 4.75 -2.11 -9.32
C ASP A 31 4.51 -3.62 -9.23
N THR A 32 4.48 -4.29 -10.39
CA THR A 32 4.35 -5.74 -10.47
C THR A 32 5.59 -6.50 -9.98
N GLY A 33 6.71 -5.81 -9.77
CA GLY A 33 7.93 -6.36 -9.15
C GLY A 33 7.87 -6.34 -7.62
N ALA A 34 6.95 -5.59 -7.02
CA ALA A 34 6.75 -5.55 -5.58
C ALA A 34 5.74 -6.62 -5.13
N ALA A 35 6.15 -7.50 -4.21
CA ALA A 35 5.25 -8.49 -3.62
C ALA A 35 4.20 -7.84 -2.70
N HIS A 36 4.64 -6.85 -1.91
CA HIS A 36 3.81 -6.12 -0.96
C HIS A 36 3.67 -4.66 -1.36
N SER A 37 2.52 -4.08 -1.05
CA SER A 37 2.28 -2.66 -1.18
C SER A 37 2.91 -1.91 -0.01
N ILE A 38 3.58 -0.81 -0.31
CA ILE A 38 4.28 0.02 0.67
C ILE A 38 3.91 1.49 0.48
N ILE A 39 3.71 2.20 1.59
CA ILE A 39 3.48 3.65 1.62
C ILE A 39 4.66 4.32 2.35
N SER A 40 5.04 5.52 1.93
CA SER A 40 6.08 6.31 2.59
C SER A 40 5.73 6.55 4.06
N SER A 41 6.71 6.42 4.96
CA SER A 41 6.59 6.79 6.37
C SER A 41 6.18 8.25 6.56
N ASP A 42 6.59 9.15 5.67
CA ASP A 42 6.20 10.56 5.72
C ASP A 42 4.68 10.73 5.58
N VAL A 43 4.08 9.93 4.67
CA VAL A 43 2.62 9.89 4.49
C VAL A 43 1.93 9.28 5.71
N ALA A 44 2.56 8.27 6.35
CA ALA A 44 2.06 7.66 7.56
C ALA A 44 1.96 8.67 8.71
N ASP A 45 2.99 9.50 8.89
CA ASP A 45 3.07 10.54 9.92
C ASP A 45 1.95 11.59 9.77
N GLU A 46 1.62 11.99 8.55
CA GLU A 46 0.52 12.92 8.28
C GLU A 46 -0.83 12.42 8.81
N ILE A 47 -1.08 11.12 8.74
CA ILE A 47 -2.28 10.48 9.29
C ILE A 47 -2.08 9.90 10.69
N ARG A 48 -0.91 10.10 11.30
CA ARG A 48 -0.55 9.57 12.63
C ARG A 48 -0.67 8.03 12.67
N ILE A 49 -0.23 7.39 11.60
CA ILE A 49 0.11 5.98 11.62
C ILE A 49 1.56 5.90 12.07
N THR A 50 1.76 5.32 13.26
CA THR A 50 3.08 5.06 13.81
C THR A 50 3.23 3.57 14.09
N PHE A 51 4.47 3.12 14.21
CA PHE A 51 4.78 1.83 14.78
C PHE A 51 4.25 1.75 16.22
N GLU A 52 3.54 0.67 16.53
CA GLU A 52 2.95 0.36 17.83
C GLU A 52 3.35 -1.08 18.24
N ASP A 53 3.26 -1.38 19.54
CA ASP A 53 3.54 -2.73 20.04
C ASP A 53 2.63 -3.76 19.34
N GLY A 54 3.25 -4.78 18.74
CA GLY A 54 2.56 -5.84 18.01
C GLY A 54 2.58 -5.67 16.48
N ASP A 55 3.05 -4.53 15.97
CA ASP A 55 3.31 -4.38 14.54
C ASP A 55 4.52 -5.23 14.10
N GLU A 56 4.45 -5.78 12.89
CA GLU A 56 5.53 -6.59 12.31
C GLU A 56 6.57 -5.67 11.66
N ILE A 57 7.87 -5.94 11.89
CA ILE A 57 8.94 -5.35 11.10
C ILE A 57 9.19 -6.26 9.90
N VAL A 58 9.03 -5.72 8.70
CA VAL A 58 9.20 -6.44 7.45
C VAL A 58 10.55 -6.08 6.84
N ARG A 59 11.29 -7.11 6.41
CA ARG A 59 12.54 -6.96 5.68
C ARG A 59 12.27 -7.25 4.19
N SER A 60 12.60 -6.30 3.33
CA SER A 60 12.41 -6.41 1.88
C SER A 60 13.76 -6.36 1.16
N PHE A 61 13.82 -6.90 -0.06
CA PHE A 61 15.02 -6.90 -0.90
C PHE A 61 14.67 -6.41 -2.30
N GLY A 62 15.41 -5.43 -2.78
CA GLY A 62 15.30 -4.91 -4.14
C GLY A 62 16.66 -4.68 -4.78
N ILE A 63 16.67 -3.98 -5.91
CA ILE A 63 17.91 -3.63 -6.63
C ILE A 63 18.83 -2.75 -5.76
N GLY A 64 18.25 -1.93 -4.88
CA GLY A 64 18.98 -0.94 -4.06
C GLY A 64 19.67 -1.49 -2.81
N ALA A 65 19.28 -2.68 -2.33
CA ALA A 65 19.72 -3.43 -1.14
C ALA A 65 18.50 -3.90 -0.31
N GLU A 66 18.76 -4.32 0.93
CA GLU A 66 17.73 -4.61 1.91
C GLU A 66 17.15 -3.31 2.48
N GLU A 67 15.84 -3.32 2.75
CA GLU A 67 15.13 -2.20 3.36
C GLU A 67 14.16 -2.71 4.43
N PHE A 68 13.89 -1.87 5.43
CA PHE A 68 12.97 -2.18 6.52
C PHE A 68 11.72 -1.30 6.46
N SER A 69 10.58 -1.93 6.69
CA SER A 69 9.29 -1.28 6.88
C SER A 69 8.61 -1.84 8.13
N PHE A 70 7.63 -1.13 8.66
CA PHE A 70 6.70 -1.73 9.60
C PHE A 70 5.35 -1.98 8.92
N ARG A 71 4.71 -3.06 9.31
CA ARG A 71 3.45 -3.50 8.75
C ARG A 71 2.31 -3.20 9.70
N LYS A 72 1.25 -2.59 9.17
CA LYS A 72 0.07 -2.21 9.95
C LYS A 72 -1.21 -2.70 9.28
N GLN A 73 -2.13 -3.18 10.09
CA GLN A 73 -3.51 -3.41 9.66
C GLN A 73 -4.28 -2.08 9.65
N ILE A 74 -4.99 -1.85 8.55
CA ILE A 74 -5.80 -0.66 8.32
C ILE A 74 -7.23 -1.04 7.96
N GLN A 75 -8.18 -0.13 8.20
CA GLN A 75 -9.59 -0.41 7.95
C GLN A 75 -9.86 -0.62 6.48
N GLN A 76 -9.24 0.17 5.61
CA GLN A 76 -9.53 0.11 4.19
C GLN A 76 -8.48 0.82 3.32
N ILE A 77 -8.30 0.30 2.10
CA ILE A 77 -7.79 1.04 0.95
C ILE A 77 -8.83 1.12 -0.17
N GLU A 78 -8.73 2.18 -0.97
CA GLU A 78 -9.56 2.41 -2.15
C GLU A 78 -8.69 2.92 -3.31
N ILE A 79 -8.80 2.26 -4.46
CA ILE A 79 -8.11 2.61 -5.69
C ILE A 79 -9.18 2.71 -6.79
N GLY A 80 -9.53 3.94 -7.15
CA GLY A 80 -10.68 4.19 -8.03
C GLY A 80 -11.98 3.63 -7.44
N THR A 81 -12.61 2.68 -8.11
CA THR A 81 -13.84 2.01 -7.63
C THR A 81 -13.55 0.74 -6.83
N TYR A 82 -12.29 0.32 -6.77
CA TYR A 82 -11.89 -0.90 -6.08
C TYR A 82 -11.63 -0.60 -4.62
N ARG A 83 -12.21 -1.41 -3.73
CA ARG A 83 -12.19 -1.20 -2.28
C ARG A 83 -11.82 -2.50 -1.59
N ILE A 84 -10.83 -2.45 -0.71
CA ILE A 84 -10.42 -3.57 0.13
C ILE A 84 -10.56 -3.16 1.58
N GLU A 85 -11.23 -3.99 2.39
CA GLU A 85 -11.38 -3.80 3.83
C GLU A 85 -10.39 -4.68 4.60
N ASN A 86 -10.04 -4.27 5.82
CA ASN A 86 -9.12 -4.99 6.72
C ASN A 86 -7.80 -5.38 6.04
N PHE A 87 -7.20 -4.41 5.34
CA PHE A 87 -5.98 -4.59 4.58
C PHE A 87 -4.75 -4.44 5.47
N THR A 88 -3.69 -5.17 5.13
CA THR A 88 -2.40 -5.06 5.81
C THR A 88 -1.41 -4.42 4.84
N ILE A 89 -0.79 -3.32 5.23
CA ILE A 89 0.09 -2.53 4.36
C ILE A 89 1.39 -2.18 5.08
N ASP A 90 2.46 -2.08 4.30
CA ASP A 90 3.79 -1.77 4.81
C ASP A 90 4.03 -0.24 4.75
N PHE A 91 4.75 0.28 5.74
CA PHE A 91 5.17 1.67 5.83
C PHE A 91 6.68 1.75 6.00
N GLY A 92 7.37 2.47 5.11
CA GLY A 92 8.83 2.55 5.14
C GLY A 92 9.37 3.72 4.35
N VAL A 93 10.70 3.79 4.26
CA VAL A 93 11.40 4.86 3.54
C VAL A 93 11.32 4.59 2.04
N LEU A 94 10.94 5.61 1.27
CA LEU A 94 10.90 5.56 -0.19
C LEU A 94 11.68 6.74 -0.79
N PRO A 95 12.14 6.63 -2.06
CA PRO A 95 12.76 7.75 -2.75
C PRO A 95 11.85 8.98 -2.79
N GLU A 96 12.46 10.16 -2.83
CA GLU A 96 11.71 11.42 -2.96
C GLU A 96 10.77 11.39 -4.16
N LYS A 97 9.59 12.01 -3.99
CA LYS A 97 8.49 12.10 -4.97
C LYS A 97 7.67 10.81 -5.17
N ILE A 98 8.03 9.70 -4.53
CA ILE A 98 7.22 8.48 -4.55
C ILE A 98 6.54 8.34 -3.19
N ASN A 99 5.21 8.37 -3.17
CA ASN A 99 4.46 8.20 -1.92
C ASN A 99 4.13 6.74 -1.61
N GLY A 100 4.26 5.85 -2.59
CA GLY A 100 4.10 4.42 -2.37
C GLY A 100 4.19 3.57 -3.63
N LEU A 101 4.29 2.27 -3.41
CA LEU A 101 4.21 1.23 -4.43
C LEU A 101 2.96 0.39 -4.17
N ILE A 102 2.21 0.10 -5.23
CA ILE A 102 1.10 -0.84 -5.26
C ILE A 102 1.68 -2.17 -5.76
N GLY A 103 1.90 -3.07 -4.81
CA GLY A 103 2.39 -4.41 -5.06
C GLY A 103 1.28 -5.39 -5.43
N LEU A 104 1.69 -6.63 -5.68
CA LEU A 104 0.80 -7.71 -6.10
C LEU A 104 -0.22 -8.11 -5.04
N ASP A 105 0.04 -7.90 -3.75
CA ASP A 105 -0.93 -8.14 -2.67
C ASP A 105 -2.22 -7.30 -2.82
N THR A 106 -2.11 -6.08 -3.32
CA THR A 106 -3.26 -5.20 -3.61
C THR A 106 -3.90 -5.56 -4.95
N VAL A 107 -3.10 -5.89 -5.97
CA VAL A 107 -3.59 -6.24 -7.31
C VAL A 107 -4.29 -7.60 -7.32
N ASN A 108 -3.76 -8.59 -6.61
CA ASN A 108 -4.26 -9.98 -6.59
C ASN A 108 -5.43 -10.18 -5.60
N TYR A 109 -5.66 -9.21 -4.70
CA TYR A 109 -6.81 -9.25 -3.80
C TYR A 109 -8.14 -9.27 -4.59
N SER A 110 -8.17 -8.75 -5.82
CA SER A 110 -9.38 -8.75 -6.66
C SER A 110 -9.82 -10.14 -7.11
N HIS A 111 -9.01 -11.18 -6.86
CA HIS A 111 -9.31 -12.58 -7.16
C HIS A 111 -9.62 -13.45 -5.93
N HIS A 112 -9.65 -12.90 -4.71
CA HIS A 112 -10.13 -13.64 -3.53
C HIS A 112 -11.67 -13.68 -3.52
N LEU A 113 -12.24 -14.44 -4.45
CA LEU A 113 -13.54 -15.05 -4.22
C LEU A 113 -13.43 -15.88 -2.93
N PRO A 114 -14.42 -15.83 -2.02
CA PRO A 114 -14.44 -16.77 -0.90
C PRO A 114 -14.35 -18.20 -1.47
N PRO A 115 -13.69 -19.15 -0.78
CA PRO A 115 -13.66 -20.52 -1.23
C PRO A 115 -15.10 -20.97 -1.49
N LEU A 116 -15.38 -21.40 -2.72
CA LEU A 116 -16.65 -22.02 -3.08
C LEU A 116 -16.91 -23.11 -2.06
N ARG A 117 -17.83 -22.84 -1.12
CA ARG A 117 -18.45 -23.88 -0.32
C ARG A 117 -19.33 -24.65 -1.29
N VAL A 118 -18.75 -25.66 -1.92
CA VAL A 118 -19.51 -26.71 -2.57
C VAL A 118 -20.25 -27.41 -1.42
N ALA A 119 -21.57 -27.23 -1.43
CA ALA A 119 -22.50 -27.96 -0.57
C ALA A 119 -22.53 -29.45 -0.94
#